data_AF-A0A075B6R0-F1
#
_entry.id   AF-A0A075B6R0-F1
#
_cell.length_a   1.000
_cell.length_b   1.000
_cell.length_c   1.000
_cell.angle_alpha   90.00
_cell.angle_beta   90.00
_cell.angle_gamma   90.00
#
_symmetry.space_group_name_H-M   'P 1'
#
loop_
_entity.id
_entity.type
_entity.pdbx_description
1 polymer ?
#
loop_
_entity_poly.entity_id
_entity_poly.type
_entity_poly.pdbx_seq_one_letter_code
_entity_poly.pdbx_strand_id
1 'polypeptide(L)'
;MQWALAVLLAFLSPASQKSSNLEGRTKSVIRQTGSSAEITCDLAEGSNGYIHWYLHQEGKAPQRLQYYDSYNSKVVLESGVSPGKYYTYASTRNNLRLILRNLIENDFGVYYCATWDG
;
A
#
# COMPACT_ATOMS: atom_id res chain seq x y z
N MET A 1 -5.00 -9.57 52.55
CA MET A 1 -4.35 -8.92 51.39
C MET A 1 -4.01 -9.88 50.23
N GLN A 2 -4.30 -11.19 50.30
CA GLN A 2 -4.00 -12.12 49.19
C GLN A 2 -4.91 -11.98 47.96
N TRP A 3 -6.13 -11.49 48.12
CA TRP A 3 -7.08 -11.31 47.00
C TRP A 3 -6.62 -10.29 45.95
N ALA A 4 -5.84 -9.27 46.34
CA ALA A 4 -5.34 -8.26 45.41
C ALA A 4 -4.41 -8.85 44.34
N LEU A 5 -3.59 -9.84 44.72
CA LEU A 5 -2.67 -10.51 43.79
C LEU A 5 -3.41 -11.34 42.74
N ALA A 6 -4.48 -12.04 43.12
CA ALA A 6 -5.28 -12.83 42.19
C ALA A 6 -6.00 -11.96 41.14
N VAL A 7 -6.48 -10.78 41.54
CA VAL A 7 -7.11 -9.82 40.62
C VAL A 7 -6.09 -9.25 39.62
N LEU A 8 -4.87 -8.93 40.06
CA LEU A 8 -3.79 -8.45 39.18
C LEU A 8 -3.38 -9.49 38.12
N LEU A 9 -3.39 -10.79 38.46
CA LEU A 9 -3.11 -11.88 37.52
C LEU A 9 -4.21 -12.06 36.47
N ALA A 10 -5.47 -11.77 36.78
CA ALA A 10 -6.58 -11.89 35.82
C ALA A 10 -6.52 -10.83 34.70
N PHE A 11 -5.95 -9.65 34.97
CA PHE A 11 -5.75 -8.60 33.96
C PHE A 11 -4.57 -8.88 33.01
N LEU A 12 -3.64 -9.73 33.43
CA LEU A 12 -2.57 -10.27 32.58
C LEU A 12 -3.04 -11.48 31.76
N SER A 13 -4.31 -11.51 31.35
CA SER A 13 -4.70 -12.40 30.27
C SER A 13 -3.82 -12.05 29.07
N PRO A 14 -3.04 -13.00 28.50
CA PRO A 14 -2.35 -12.75 27.26
C PRO A 14 -3.46 -12.59 26.23
N ALA A 15 -3.90 -11.34 26.03
CA ALA A 15 -4.57 -10.94 24.81
C ALA A 15 -3.66 -11.48 23.71
N SER A 16 -4.14 -12.51 23.01
CA SER A 16 -3.50 -13.04 21.83
C SER A 16 -3.46 -11.90 20.84
N GLN A 17 -2.42 -11.07 20.91
CA GLN A 17 -2.20 -10.01 19.96
C GLN A 17 -1.93 -10.74 18.63
N LYS A 18 -2.94 -10.78 17.75
CA LYS A 18 -2.72 -11.14 16.36
C LYS A 18 -1.90 -10.01 15.76
N SER A 19 -0.59 -10.15 15.70
CA SER A 19 0.19 -9.37 14.76
C SER A 19 -0.09 -9.94 13.37
N SER A 20 -0.72 -9.16 12.50
CA SER A 20 -0.62 -9.45 11.08
C SER A 20 0.81 -9.11 10.68
N ASN A 21 1.55 -10.08 10.18
CA ASN A 21 2.90 -9.87 9.66
C ASN A 21 2.77 -9.04 8.36
N LEU A 22 2.70 -7.72 8.47
CA LEU A 22 2.84 -6.83 7.31
C LEU A 22 4.19 -7.08 6.61
N GLU A 23 5.17 -7.54 7.38
CA GLU A 23 6.50 -8.00 6.94
C GLU A 23 6.42 -8.96 5.74
N GLY A 24 5.49 -9.92 5.75
CA GLY A 24 5.41 -10.97 4.72
C GLY A 24 4.96 -10.49 3.33
N ARG A 25 4.39 -9.29 3.22
CA ARG A 25 3.90 -8.74 1.94
C ARG A 25 4.70 -7.53 1.46
N THR A 26 5.54 -6.96 2.33
CA THR A 26 6.34 -5.79 2.00
C THR A 26 7.48 -6.19 1.07
N LYS A 27 7.59 -5.53 -0.08
CA LYS A 27 8.66 -5.73 -1.06
C LYS A 27 9.56 -4.49 -1.05
N SER A 28 10.87 -4.67 -1.01
CA SER A 28 11.84 -3.58 -1.14
C SER A 28 12.31 -3.46 -2.59
N VAL A 29 12.34 -2.24 -3.11
CA VAL A 29 12.82 -1.94 -4.46
C VAL A 29 13.84 -0.82 -4.37
N ILE A 30 15.09 -1.13 -4.67
CA ILE A 30 16.19 -0.15 -4.70
C ILE A 30 16.59 0.07 -6.16
N ARG A 31 16.59 1.33 -6.59
CA ARG A 31 16.88 1.75 -7.96
C ARG A 31 17.66 3.06 -7.94
N GLN A 32 18.42 3.30 -9.00
CA GLN A 32 19.20 4.53 -9.16
C GLN A 32 18.31 5.68 -9.64
N THR A 33 18.66 6.90 -9.26
CA THR A 33 18.08 8.14 -9.83
C THR A 33 18.12 8.09 -11.37
N GLY A 34 17.06 8.57 -12.02
CA GLY A 34 16.89 8.55 -13.47
C GLY A 34 16.41 7.22 -14.04
N SER A 35 16.49 6.11 -13.30
CA SER A 35 15.99 4.80 -13.73
C SER A 35 14.47 4.66 -13.53
N SER A 36 13.95 3.44 -13.74
CA SER A 36 12.54 3.10 -13.49
C SER A 36 12.42 2.07 -12.38
N ALA A 37 11.33 2.16 -11.60
CA ALA A 37 10.96 1.18 -10.59
C ALA A 37 9.58 0.58 -10.90
N GLU A 38 9.37 -0.66 -10.47
CA GLU A 38 8.10 -1.35 -10.59
C GLU A 38 7.66 -1.80 -9.20
N ILE A 39 6.44 -1.42 -8.81
CA ILE A 39 5.80 -1.82 -7.57
C ILE A 39 4.62 -2.74 -7.93
N THR A 40 4.71 -3.99 -7.53
CA THR A 40 3.66 -5.00 -7.78
C THR A 40 2.56 -4.93 -6.73
N CYS A 41 1.32 -5.09 -7.16
CA CYS A 41 0.14 -5.22 -6.32
C CYS A 41 -0.62 -6.50 -6.68
N ASP A 42 -0.69 -7.40 -5.72
CA ASP A 42 -1.44 -8.66 -5.81
C ASP A 42 -2.69 -8.49 -4.94
N LEU A 43 -3.89 -8.43 -5.51
CA LEU A 43 -5.16 -8.27 -4.79
C LEU A 43 -5.83 -9.63 -4.57
N ALA A 44 -6.68 -9.70 -3.55
CA ALA A 44 -7.49 -10.89 -3.31
C ALA A 44 -8.54 -11.07 -4.42
N GLU A 45 -8.96 -12.30 -4.66
CA GLU A 45 -10.08 -12.57 -5.56
C GLU A 45 -11.35 -11.88 -5.06
N GLY A 46 -12.14 -11.32 -5.97
CA GLY A 46 -13.35 -10.56 -5.63
C GLY A 46 -13.11 -9.14 -5.12
N SER A 47 -11.86 -8.64 -5.12
CA SER A 47 -11.57 -7.24 -4.77
C SER A 47 -12.33 -6.27 -5.68
N ASN A 48 -12.71 -5.12 -5.12
CA ASN A 48 -13.34 -4.04 -5.87
C ASN A 48 -12.47 -3.63 -7.07
N GLY A 49 -13.11 -3.36 -8.21
CA GLY A 49 -12.43 -2.97 -9.44
C GLY A 49 -11.80 -1.56 -9.45
N TYR A 50 -11.88 -0.79 -8.37
CA TYR A 50 -11.18 0.48 -8.18
C TYR A 50 -9.94 0.29 -7.31
N ILE A 51 -8.76 0.34 -7.95
CA ILE A 51 -7.47 0.11 -7.30
C ILE A 51 -6.77 1.43 -7.08
N HIS A 52 -6.62 1.83 -5.82
CA HIS A 52 -6.01 3.08 -5.42
C HIS A 52 -4.52 2.89 -5.11
N TRP A 53 -3.69 3.81 -5.60
CA TRP A 53 -2.25 3.85 -5.30
C TRP A 53 -1.93 5.03 -4.38
N TYR A 54 -1.15 4.77 -3.34
CA TYR A 54 -0.71 5.75 -2.36
C TYR A 54 0.80 5.77 -2.24
N LEU A 55 1.36 6.96 -1.96
CA LEU A 55 2.72 7.15 -1.50
C LEU A 55 2.70 7.66 -0.06
N HIS A 56 3.45 7.01 0.80
CA HIS A 56 3.70 7.43 2.17
C HIS A 56 5.20 7.68 2.35
N GLN A 57 5.53 8.96 2.54
CA GLN A 57 6.90 9.39 2.83
C GLN A 57 7.06 9.61 4.33
N GLU A 58 8.27 9.42 4.83
CA GLU A 58 8.58 9.63 6.24
C GLU A 58 8.15 11.04 6.71
N GLY A 59 7.47 11.10 7.86
CA GLY A 59 6.96 12.34 8.43
C GLY A 59 5.76 12.96 7.72
N LYS A 60 5.20 12.32 6.68
CA LYS A 60 4.00 12.80 5.96
C LYS A 60 2.85 11.80 6.08
N ALA A 61 1.61 12.28 5.95
CA ALA A 61 0.47 11.40 5.79
C ALA A 61 0.49 10.72 4.39
N PRO A 62 -0.07 9.50 4.23
CA PRO A 62 -0.22 8.88 2.92
C PRO A 62 -1.01 9.76 1.95
N GLN A 63 -0.47 9.96 0.74
CA GLN A 63 -1.11 10.70 -0.34
C GLN A 63 -1.55 9.75 -1.45
N ARG A 64 -2.81 9.86 -1.88
CA ARG A 64 -3.28 9.13 -3.06
C ARG A 64 -2.63 9.75 -4.30
N LEU A 65 -2.11 8.91 -5.19
CA LEU A 65 -1.48 9.33 -6.43
C LEU A 65 -2.47 9.25 -7.59
N GLN A 66 -3.17 8.12 -7.66
CA GLN A 66 -4.13 7.82 -8.71
C GLN A 66 -5.00 6.65 -8.28
N TYR A 67 -6.05 6.41 -9.04
CA TYR A 67 -6.72 5.11 -9.04
C TYR A 67 -6.89 4.56 -10.44
N TYR A 68 -6.90 3.24 -10.53
CA TYR A 68 -7.19 2.50 -11.73
C TYR A 68 -8.60 1.93 -11.65
N ASP A 69 -9.46 2.35 -12.57
CA ASP A 69 -10.77 1.77 -12.82
C ASP A 69 -10.60 0.58 -13.76
N SER A 70 -10.66 -0.63 -13.20
CA SER A 70 -10.53 -1.87 -13.96
C SER A 70 -11.76 -2.21 -14.81
N TYR A 71 -12.92 -1.59 -14.56
CA TYR A 71 -14.12 -1.79 -15.39
C TYR A 71 -13.98 -1.06 -16.73
N ASN A 72 -13.37 0.14 -16.71
CA ASN A 72 -13.19 0.98 -17.89
C ASN A 72 -11.73 1.02 -18.40
N SER A 73 -10.82 0.28 -17.78
CA SER A 73 -9.37 0.30 -18.07
C SER A 73 -8.78 1.71 -18.07
N LYS A 74 -9.17 2.52 -17.07
CA LYS A 74 -8.86 3.96 -17.02
C LYS A 74 -8.06 4.31 -15.77
N VAL A 75 -7.00 5.10 -15.94
CA VAL A 75 -6.29 5.73 -14.83
C VAL A 75 -6.86 7.12 -14.59
N VAL A 76 -7.14 7.44 -13.33
CA VAL A 76 -7.55 8.77 -12.88
C VAL A 76 -6.50 9.28 -11.91
N LEU A 77 -5.80 10.34 -12.31
CA LEU A 77 -4.77 10.99 -11.51
C LEU A 77 -5.39 11.91 -10.46
N GLU A 78 -4.76 11.96 -9.30
CA GLU A 78 -5.08 12.98 -8.29
C GLU A 78 -4.61 14.37 -8.71
N SER A 79 -5.26 15.39 -8.16
CA SER A 79 -4.87 16.77 -8.38
C SER A 79 -3.45 17.03 -7.86
N GLY A 80 -2.61 17.66 -8.67
CA GLY A 80 -1.20 17.94 -8.34
C GLY A 80 -0.22 16.82 -8.71
N VAL A 81 -0.70 15.65 -9.15
CA VAL A 81 0.17 14.57 -9.63
C VAL A 81 0.57 14.82 -11.09
N SER A 82 1.87 14.87 -11.37
CA SER A 82 2.39 15.11 -12.71
C SER A 82 1.99 13.99 -13.68
N PRO A 83 1.33 14.31 -14.81
CA PRO A 83 1.04 13.33 -15.85
C PRO A 83 2.33 12.66 -16.35
N GLY A 84 2.28 11.34 -16.57
CA GLY A 84 3.43 10.57 -17.03
C GLY A 84 4.48 10.25 -15.96
N LYS A 85 4.27 10.63 -14.69
CA LYS A 85 5.14 10.19 -13.60
C LYS A 85 4.92 8.72 -13.22
N TYR A 86 3.65 8.33 -13.16
CA TYR A 86 3.19 7.02 -12.73
C TYR A 86 2.40 6.35 -13.85
N TYR A 87 2.71 5.09 -14.13
CA TYR A 87 1.98 4.27 -15.10
C TYR A 87 1.42 3.04 -14.41
N THR A 88 0.14 2.75 -14.60
CA THR A 88 -0.43 1.47 -14.15
C THR A 88 -0.42 0.49 -15.31
N TYR A 89 0.15 -0.69 -15.06
CA TYR A 89 0.01 -1.86 -15.90
C TYR A 89 -0.83 -2.91 -15.17
N ALA A 90 -1.92 -3.36 -15.78
CA ALA A 90 -2.77 -4.41 -15.23
C ALA A 90 -2.61 -5.68 -16.08
N SER A 91 -2.07 -6.75 -15.49
CA SER A 91 -2.03 -8.07 -16.15
C SER A 91 -3.39 -8.77 -16.02
N THR A 92 -4.01 -8.66 -14.86
CA THR A 92 -5.37 -9.13 -14.56
C THR A 92 -6.07 -8.10 -13.68
N ARG A 93 -7.36 -8.32 -13.36
CA ARG A 93 -8.07 -7.47 -12.37
C ARG A 93 -7.43 -7.49 -10.99
N ASN A 94 -6.69 -8.55 -10.66
CA ASN A 94 -6.10 -8.76 -9.34
C ASN A 94 -4.56 -8.65 -9.35
N ASN A 95 -3.92 -8.49 -10.50
CA ASN A 95 -2.47 -8.32 -10.61
C ASN A 95 -2.15 -7.03 -11.37
N LEU A 96 -1.71 -6.03 -10.62
CA LEU A 96 -1.39 -4.70 -11.12
C LEU A 96 0.04 -4.32 -10.75
N ARG A 97 0.61 -3.41 -11.52
CA ARG A 97 1.94 -2.86 -11.33
C ARG A 97 1.88 -1.35 -11.47
N LEU A 98 2.49 -0.63 -10.52
CA LEU A 98 2.79 0.78 -10.65
C LEU A 98 4.23 0.93 -11.14
N ILE A 99 4.40 1.54 -12.31
CA ILE A 99 5.70 1.79 -12.92
C ILE A 99 6.02 3.27 -12.75
N LEU A 100 7.09 3.54 -12.04
CA LEU A 100 7.66 4.88 -11.88
C LEU A 100 8.77 5.05 -12.90
N ARG A 101 8.75 6.18 -13.61
CA ARG A 101 9.82 6.55 -14.54
C ARG A 101 10.61 7.74 -14.04
N ASN A 102 11.87 7.81 -14.48
CA ASN A 102 12.79 8.90 -14.16
C ASN A 102 12.81 9.20 -12.65
N LEU A 103 13.28 8.22 -11.87
CA LEU A 103 13.27 8.30 -10.41
C LEU A 103 14.05 9.51 -9.90
N ILE A 104 13.50 10.18 -8.89
CA ILE A 104 14.12 11.28 -8.14
C ILE A 104 14.05 11.01 -6.65
N GLU A 105 14.79 11.75 -5.83
CA GLU A 105 14.80 11.56 -4.37
C GLU A 105 13.40 11.66 -3.75
N ASN A 106 12.53 12.52 -4.29
CA ASN A 106 11.16 12.67 -3.81
C ASN A 106 10.24 11.46 -4.11
N ASP A 107 10.69 10.48 -4.90
CA ASP A 107 9.98 9.21 -5.07
C ASP A 107 10.27 8.20 -3.95
N PHE A 108 11.19 8.53 -3.04
CA PHE A 108 11.49 7.68 -1.91
C PHE A 108 10.30 7.62 -0.94
N GLY A 109 9.87 6.41 -0.61
CA GLY A 109 8.79 6.16 0.34
C GLY A 109 8.19 4.77 0.20
N VAL A 110 7.14 4.52 0.97
CA VAL A 110 6.36 3.28 0.92
C VAL A 110 5.16 3.48 0.00
N TYR A 111 5.03 2.58 -0.97
CA TYR A 111 3.90 2.57 -1.89
C TYR A 111 2.88 1.53 -1.45
N TYR A 112 1.62 1.95 -1.34
CA TYR A 112 0.50 1.06 -1.04
C TYR A 112 -0.45 0.97 -2.21
N CYS A 113 -0.94 -0.24 -2.48
CA CYS A 113 -2.16 -0.42 -3.26
C CYS A 113 -3.29 -0.84 -2.33
N ALA A 114 -4.49 -0.33 -2.58
CA ALA A 114 -5.67 -0.66 -1.80
C ALA A 114 -6.93 -0.63 -2.66
N THR A 115 -7.92 -1.41 -2.26
CA THR A 115 -9.30 -1.35 -2.75
C THR A 115 -10.19 -1.02 -1.57
N TRP A 116 -11.34 -0.38 -1.80
CA TRP A 116 -12.35 -0.22 -0.76
C TRP A 116 -13.11 -1.52 -0.57
N ASP A 117 -13.57 -1.75 0.66
CA ASP A 117 -14.56 -2.79 0.92
C ASP A 117 -15.81 -2.50 0.08
N GLY A 118 -16.27 -3.52 -0.64
CA GLY A 118 -17.45 -3.45 -1.49
C GLY A 118 -18.74 -3.68 -0.71
#